data_AF-A0AAV3WCJ1-F1
#
_entry.id   AF-A0AAV3WCJ1-F1
#
_cell.length_a   1.000
_cell.length_b   1.000
_cell.length_c   1.000
_cell.angle_alpha   90.00
_cell.angle_beta   90.00
_cell.angle_gamma   90.00
#
_symmetry.space_group_name_H-M   'P 1'
#
loop_
_entity.id
_entity.type
_entity.pdbx_description
1 polymer ?
#
loop_
_entity_poly.entity_id
_entity_poly.type
_entity_poly.pdbx_seq_one_letter_code
_entity_poly.pdbx_strand_id
1 'polypeptide(L)' 'MQTQTIYIATYIQKEIQLQQYCPLQSSIAYCLNRLRMAQIHFLNLGNLIVCPEYNCVLIFQNKSLIRIDPLARSAQT' A
#
# COMPACT_ATOMS: atom_id res chain seq x y z
N MET A 1 22.14 33.60 -30.40
CA MET A 1 22.33 33.08 -29.03
C MET A 1 21.26 32.03 -28.79
N GLN A 2 21.64 30.75 -28.70
CA GLN A 2 20.71 29.64 -28.46
C GLN A 2 20.50 29.46 -26.96
N THR A 3 19.28 29.64 -26.50
CA THR A 3 18.89 29.43 -25.10
C THR A 3 18.60 27.94 -24.90
N GLN A 4 19.49 27.21 -24.23
CA GLN A 4 19.23 25.84 -23.80
C GLN A 4 18.42 25.86 -22.51
N THR A 5 17.17 25.38 -22.58
CA THR A 5 16.33 25.17 -21.41
C THR A 5 16.81 23.93 -20.65
N ILE A 6 17.25 24.13 -19.42
CA ILE A 6 17.73 23.09 -18.51
C ILE A 6 16.51 22.38 -17.88
N TYR A 7 16.28 21.12 -18.24
CA TYR A 7 15.26 20.26 -17.62
C TYR A 7 15.84 19.58 -16.38
N ILE A 8 15.87 20.28 -15.25
CA ILE A 8 16.20 19.67 -13.97
C ILE A 8 15.15 20.16 -12.96
N ALA A 9 14.61 19.23 -12.16
CA ALA A 9 13.77 19.47 -10.97
C ALA A 9 12.23 19.36 -11.09
N THR A 10 11.70 18.28 -11.64
CA THR A 10 10.31 17.84 -11.31
C THR A 10 10.22 16.45 -10.70
N TYR A 11 11.24 15.60 -10.84
CA TYR A 11 11.18 14.22 -10.36
C TYR A 11 11.29 14.12 -8.82
N ILE A 12 12.23 14.86 -8.22
CA ILE A 12 12.49 14.84 -6.78
C ILE A 12 11.29 15.37 -5.96
N GLN A 13 10.56 16.37 -6.46
CA GLN A 13 9.40 16.92 -5.75
C GLN A 13 8.24 15.92 -5.66
N LYS A 14 8.02 15.10 -6.68
CA LYS A 14 6.93 14.11 -6.67
C LYS A 14 7.14 13.02 -5.63
N GLU A 15 8.36 12.53 -5.47
CA GLU A 15 8.69 11.54 -4.44
C GLU A 15 8.53 12.11 -3.03
N ILE A 16 8.98 13.34 -2.79
CA ILE A 16 8.83 14.01 -1.48
C ILE A 16 7.35 14.19 -1.14
N GLN A 17 6.53 14.66 -2.09
CA GLN A 17 5.09 14.78 -1.89
C GLN A 17 4.44 13.40 -1.65
N LEU A 18 4.83 12.39 -2.42
CA LEU A 18 4.32 11.03 -2.23
C LEU A 18 4.68 10.48 -0.85
N GLN A 19 5.88 10.74 -0.33
CA GLN A 19 6.28 10.33 1.02
C GLN A 19 5.44 11.03 2.11
N GLN A 20 5.05 12.29 1.90
CA GLN A 20 4.16 13.00 2.83
C GLN A 20 2.76 12.36 2.88
N TYR A 21 2.24 11.91 1.74
CA TYR A 21 0.93 11.25 1.67
C TYR A 21 0.99 9.74 1.99
N CYS A 22 2.14 9.10 1.76
CA CYS A 22 2.42 7.67 1.92
C CYS A 22 3.70 7.46 2.74
N PRO A 23 3.66 7.70 4.07
CA PRO A 23 4.83 7.53 4.91
C PRO A 23 5.25 6.06 4.96
N LEU A 24 6.54 5.80 4.67
CA LEU A 24 7.17 4.48 4.67
C LEU A 24 7.01 3.71 5.99
N GLN A 25 6.87 4.44 7.10
CA GLN A 25 6.74 3.89 8.45
C GLN A 25 5.30 3.70 8.92
N SER A 26 4.29 3.89 8.06
CA SER A 26 2.92 3.54 8.42
C SER A 26 2.74 2.02 8.50
N SER A 27 1.86 1.53 9.38
CA SER A 27 1.64 0.09 9.49
C SER A 27 1.10 -0.53 8.19
N ILE A 28 0.34 0.25 7.40
CA ILE A 28 -0.12 -0.17 6.09
C ILE A 28 1.03 -0.27 5.07
N ALA A 29 1.93 0.71 5.01
CA ALA A 29 3.10 0.65 4.13
C ALA A 29 4.01 -0.52 4.51
N TYR A 30 4.26 -0.72 5.81
CA TYR A 30 4.99 -1.86 6.33
C TYR A 30 4.35 -3.19 5.92
N CYS A 31 3.04 -3.32 6.10
CA CYS A 31 2.30 -4.52 5.72
C CYS A 31 2.38 -4.82 4.22
N LEU A 32 2.08 -3.83 3.37
CA LEU A 32 2.14 -3.97 1.91
C LEU A 32 3.54 -4.38 1.43
N ASN A 33 4.59 -3.80 2.03
CA ASN A 33 5.97 -4.16 1.72
C ASN A 33 6.28 -5.60 2.13
N ARG A 34 5.84 -6.05 3.31
CA ARG A 34 6.03 -7.44 3.76
C ARG A 34 5.33 -8.44 2.85
N LEU A 35 4.09 -8.17 2.44
CA LEU A 35 3.35 -9.01 1.50
C LEU A 35 4.07 -9.10 0.14
N ARG A 36 4.53 -7.96 -0.38
CA ARG A 36 5.30 -7.90 -1.63
C ARG A 36 6.62 -8.67 -1.54
N MET A 37 7.38 -8.50 -0.45
CA MET A 37 8.63 -9.23 -0.24
C MET A 37 8.39 -10.74 -0.12
N ALA A 38 7.27 -11.15 0.48
CA ALA A 38 6.85 -12.54 0.59
C ALA A 38 6.23 -13.10 -0.70
N GLN A 39 6.12 -12.29 -1.77
CA GLN A 39 5.47 -12.67 -3.04
C GLN A 39 4.01 -13.13 -2.86
N ILE A 40 3.31 -12.59 -1.86
CA ILE A 40 1.92 -12.89 -1.60
C ILE A 40 1.05 -12.01 -2.49
N HIS A 41 0.10 -12.60 -3.21
CA HIS A 41 -0.89 -11.83 -3.95
C HIS A 41 -1.96 -11.29 -3.01
N PHE A 42 -2.25 -10.00 -3.12
CA PHE A 42 -3.24 -9.33 -2.29
C PHE A 42 -4.01 -8.27 -3.07
N LEU A 43 -5.21 -7.95 -2.60
CA LEU A 43 -6.01 -6.82 -3.05
C LEU A 43 -5.99 -5.73 -1.98
N ASN A 44 -5.49 -4.55 -2.33
CA ASN A 44 -5.48 -3.38 -1.44
C ASN A 44 -6.72 -2.51 -1.71
N LEU A 45 -7.58 -2.35 -0.70
CA LEU A 45 -8.80 -1.54 -0.73
C LEU A 45 -8.69 -0.31 0.20
N GLY A 46 -7.47 0.15 0.47
CA GLY A 46 -7.20 1.28 1.37
C GLY A 46 -7.08 0.82 2.81
N ASN A 47 -8.17 0.81 3.57
CA ASN A 47 -8.15 0.38 4.98
C ASN A 47 -8.35 -1.13 5.17
N LEU A 48 -8.51 -1.87 4.07
CA LEU A 48 -8.70 -3.31 4.09
C LEU A 48 -7.78 -3.94 3.03
N ILE A 49 -7.04 -4.97 3.41
CA ILE A 49 -6.22 -5.76 2.49
C ILE A 49 -6.77 -7.19 2.50
N VAL A 50 -7.12 -7.71 1.32
CA VAL A 50 -7.57 -9.10 1.16
C VAL A 50 -6.40 -9.95 0.68
N CYS A 51 -6.16 -11.08 1.33
CA CYS A 51 -5.18 -12.08 0.93
C CYS A 51 -5.92 -13.40 0.61
N PRO A 52 -6.38 -13.61 -0.64
CA PRO A 52 -7.21 -14.76 -1.00
C PRO A 52 -6.52 -16.11 -0.77
N GLU A 53 -5.22 -16.20 -1.09
CA GLU A 53 -4.41 -17.41 -0.92
C GLU A 53 -4.33 -17.88 0.54
N TYR A 54 -4.48 -16.96 1.48
CA TYR A 54 -4.41 -17.20 2.92
C TYR A 54 -5.79 -17.18 3.59
N ASN A 55 -6.87 -17.05 2.79
CA ASN A 55 -8.25 -16.94 3.26
C ASN A 55 -8.41 -15.92 4.41
N CYS A 56 -7.80 -14.74 4.29
CA CYS A 56 -7.83 -13.72 5.34
C CYS A 56 -7.97 -12.30 4.80
N VAL A 57 -8.39 -11.41 5.69
CA VAL A 57 -8.48 -9.96 5.50
C VAL A 57 -7.75 -9.26 6.65
N LEU A 58 -6.95 -8.26 6.31
CA LEU A 58 -6.26 -7.40 7.26
C LEU A 58 -7.01 -6.07 7.32
N ILE A 59 -7.40 -5.66 8.53
CA ILE A 59 -8.23 -4.48 8.76
C ILE A 59 -7.39 -3.40 9.44
N PHE A 60 -7.37 -2.22 8.84
CA PHE A 60 -6.63 -1.06 9.33
C PHE A 60 -7.61 0.03 9.81
N GLN A 61 -7.30 0.65 10.95
CA GLN A 61 -7.97 1.85 11.44
C GLN A 61 -6.91 2.91 11.73
N ASN A 62 -7.13 4.15 11.27
CA ASN A 62 -6.17 5.26 11.45
C ASN A 62 -4.74 4.90 11.02
N LYS A 63 -4.59 4.13 9.93
CA LYS A 63 -3.31 3.61 9.40
C LYS A 63 -2.58 2.62 10.32
N SER A 64 -3.27 2.04 11.31
CA SER A 64 -2.80 0.98 12.21
C SER A 64 -3.54 -0.34 11.94
N LEU A 65 -2.82 -1.46 11.83
CA LEU A 65 -3.43 -2.79 11.76
C LEU A 65 -4.14 -3.09 13.09
N ILE A 66 -5.43 -3.37 13.04
CA ILE A 66 -6.22 -3.67 14.26
C ILE A 66 -6.60 -5.14 14.36
N ARG A 67 -6.84 -5.82 13.23
CA ARG A 67 -7.31 -7.21 13.19
C ARG A 67 -6.89 -7.90 11.90
N ILE A 68 -6.80 -9.23 12.00
CA ILE A 68 -6.72 -10.15 10.88
C ILE A 68 -7.88 -11.13 11.05
N ASP A 69 -8.84 -11.08 10.13
CA ASP A 69 -10.04 -11.92 10.17
C ASP A 69 -9.99 -12.93 9.01
N PRO A 70 -10.62 -14.11 9.15
CA PRO A 70 -10.80 -15.01 8.01
C PRO A 70 -11.70 -14.35 6.96
N LEU A 71 -11.40 -14.59 5.68
CA LEU A 71 -12.32 -14.27 4.60
C LEU A 71 -13.57 -15.12 4.85
N ALA A 72 -14.71 -14.47 5.14
CA ALA A 72 -15.95 -15.17 5.37
C ALA A 72 -16.21 -16.11 4.19
N ARG A 73 -16.41 -17.41 4.45
CA ARG A 73 -16.87 -18.32 3.40
C ARG A 73 -18.21 -17.76 2.94
N SER A 74 -18.37 -17.46 1.65
CA SER A 74 -19.71 -17.26 1.12
C SER A 74 -20.52 -18.49 1.52
N ALA A 75 -21.69 -18.26 2.13
CA ALA A 75 -22.68 -19.32 2.24
C ALA A 75 -22.92 -19.81 0.82
N GLN A 76 -22.44 -21.01 0.51
CA GLN A 76 -22.77 -21.67 -0.75
C GLN A 76 -24.25 -22.02 -0.64
N THR A 77 -25.10 -21.18 -1.24
CA THR A 77 -26.49 -21.49 -1.60
C THR A 77 -26.54 -22.40 -2.79
#